data_AF-A0A8K0IJ78-F1
#
_entry.id   AF-A0A8K0IJ78-F1
#
_cell.length_a   1.000
_cell.length_b   1.000
_cell.length_c   1.000
_cell.angle_alpha   90.00
_cell.angle_beta   90.00
_cell.angle_gamma   90.00
#
_symmetry.space_group_name_H-M   'P 1'
#
loop_
_entity.id
_entity.type
_entity.pdbx_description
1 polymer ?
#
loop_
_entity_poly.entity_id
_entity_poly.type
_entity_poly.pdbx_seq_one_letter_code
_entity_poly.pdbx_strand_id
1 'polypeptide(L)'
;MASLRAPSSSFQLRLGHGSREISSVVLRIRMHPPHRRIRLVCAAGAAAMDGGKSHSWADGDPGPDSLSGWSAPSEISGSKKKGGLGRVKQQMKPLTAEQEVLVSSDDQGTQVDPVGNGSYAVLSDKEGIMEDCKSEHERAFTVAPGKVVVPPVVDQVQGQAFRALQVLKVIEDDVQPGDLCTRREYARWLVAASSSLSRYTYSKVYPAMYIENMTELAFDDVTPDDPDFALIQGLAEAGLISSKLSSEDSVLFSPESPLPRQDLVSWKMVLEEKLLPEVDRNHLYQCSGFIDIDKINPDAWPALVADLSAGDQSITALAFGFTRIFQPNKPVTKAQAAIALASGDAAEVISDELARIEAEALAETVVNVDAALVDQVKQDLNARYEKDLAIEREKINALGKLAEEARVELEKLRTEREEKNNALMCGRGAVEAEMEALSRLRHEVEERLLSLMNDKIEISLEKDRISKLRKEAERENQVIARLQYELEVERKALSMARCWAEEEAKRARKQARALEEARKRWEKYGVEVIVDEDLQDDASTGLTWLRAWKPPPMSVSNASKYVQEIHGTIISKARKSVNELCENASGLSLSVGHRARRTVGDCREGLEIMKQKFKS
;
A
#
# COMPACT_ATOMS: atom_id res chain seq x y z
N MET A 1 -20.64 48.17 -45.87
CA MET A 1 -19.48 49.09 -46.07
C MET A 1 -18.19 48.30 -45.98
N ALA A 2 -17.03 48.92 -46.26
CA ALA A 2 -15.65 48.37 -46.29
C ALA A 2 -15.34 47.24 -45.26
N SER A 3 -14.62 46.14 -45.59
CA SER A 3 -13.23 46.01 -46.11
C SER A 3 -12.18 46.40 -45.04
N LEU A 4 -11.10 45.66 -44.74
CA LEU A 4 -10.19 44.77 -45.53
C LEU A 4 -9.92 43.43 -44.77
N ARG A 5 -9.61 42.26 -45.37
CA ARG A 5 -8.36 41.76 -46.04
C ARG A 5 -7.06 42.00 -45.21
N ALA A 6 -6.31 41.01 -44.66
CA ALA A 6 -5.65 39.78 -45.19
C ALA A 6 -4.14 40.00 -45.55
N PRO A 7 -3.27 38.98 -45.83
CA PRO A 7 -3.01 37.71 -45.11
C PRO A 7 -1.53 37.15 -45.15
N SER A 8 -1.24 36.10 -44.35
CA SER A 8 -0.41 34.89 -44.70
C SER A 8 1.12 34.93 -44.98
N SER A 9 1.68 33.70 -45.13
CA SER A 9 2.97 33.28 -45.75
C SER A 9 4.25 33.18 -44.87
N SER A 10 5.31 32.48 -45.27
CA SER A 10 5.45 30.99 -45.40
C SER A 10 6.87 30.53 -45.79
N PHE A 11 7.35 29.43 -45.19
CA PHE A 11 8.36 28.46 -45.68
C PHE A 11 9.80 28.86 -46.11
N GLN A 12 10.71 28.00 -45.64
CA GLN A 12 11.88 27.39 -46.33
C GLN A 12 13.30 27.99 -46.27
N LEU A 13 14.24 27.07 -46.55
CA LEU A 13 15.68 27.10 -46.30
C LEU A 13 16.48 27.66 -47.49
N ARG A 14 17.75 28.00 -47.25
CA ARG A 14 18.80 28.05 -48.29
C ARG A 14 20.07 27.33 -47.85
N LEU A 15 20.60 26.48 -48.72
CA LEU A 15 22.01 26.10 -48.71
C LEU A 15 22.85 27.22 -49.37
N GLY A 16 24.13 27.27 -49.02
CA GLY A 16 25.17 28.00 -49.76
C GLY A 16 26.44 27.17 -49.82
N HIS A 17 27.00 26.97 -51.01
CA HIS A 17 28.20 26.16 -51.25
C HIS A 17 29.34 27.08 -51.69
N GLY A 18 30.53 26.93 -51.10
CA GLY A 18 31.78 27.62 -51.46
C GLY A 18 32.98 26.74 -51.10
N SER A 19 34.12 26.88 -51.78
CA SER A 19 35.18 25.84 -51.75
C SER A 19 36.59 26.37 -52.04
N ARG A 20 37.61 25.67 -51.51
CA ARG A 20 39.06 25.76 -51.83
C ARG A 20 39.74 27.08 -51.38
N GLU A 21 41.05 27.19 -51.10
CA GLU A 21 42.26 26.31 -51.02
C GLU A 21 43.32 27.12 -50.20
N ILE A 22 44.31 26.63 -49.41
CA ILE A 22 45.51 25.80 -49.72
C ILE A 22 46.38 25.63 -48.41
N SER A 23 47.13 24.50 -48.27
CA SER A 23 48.43 24.21 -47.54
C SER A 23 48.89 24.94 -46.24
N SER A 24 49.66 24.39 -45.27
CA SER A 24 50.56 23.20 -45.21
C SER A 24 50.77 22.60 -43.79
N VAL A 25 50.86 21.25 -43.69
CA VAL A 25 51.93 20.35 -43.13
C VAL A 25 52.94 20.94 -42.10
N VAL A 26 53.43 20.33 -40.98
CA VAL A 26 53.86 18.94 -40.59
C VAL A 26 53.61 18.74 -39.06
N LEU A 27 53.07 17.67 -38.40
CA LEU A 27 53.17 16.18 -38.39
C LEU A 27 54.22 15.58 -37.38
N ARG A 28 53.80 14.77 -36.37
CA ARG A 28 54.49 13.58 -35.72
C ARG A 28 53.95 13.27 -34.29
N ILE A 29 53.93 12.03 -33.72
CA ILE A 29 53.86 10.65 -34.29
C ILE A 29 53.51 9.57 -33.20
N ARG A 30 52.61 8.59 -33.51
CA ARG A 30 52.60 7.12 -33.17
C ARG A 30 52.80 6.60 -31.70
N MET A 31 52.44 5.35 -31.30
CA MET A 31 51.91 4.11 -31.94
C MET A 31 51.06 3.24 -30.95
N HIS A 32 50.53 2.10 -31.44
CA HIS A 32 49.63 1.09 -30.80
C HIS A 32 50.34 -0.29 -30.65
N PRO A 33 49.70 -1.47 -30.33
CA PRO A 33 48.28 -1.83 -30.03
C PRO A 33 48.19 -2.40 -28.57
N PRO A 34 47.75 -3.64 -28.16
CA PRO A 34 46.81 -4.66 -28.73
C PRO A 34 45.83 -5.42 -27.77
N HIS A 35 44.79 -6.02 -28.39
CA HIS A 35 44.09 -7.28 -28.08
C HIS A 35 43.04 -7.48 -26.96
N ARG A 36 42.22 -8.53 -27.19
CA ARG A 36 40.96 -8.92 -26.53
C ARG A 36 41.06 -10.39 -26.06
N ARG A 37 40.34 -10.78 -25.00
CA ARG A 37 39.21 -11.76 -25.09
C ARG A 37 38.54 -12.06 -23.74
N ILE A 38 37.35 -12.63 -23.84
CA ILE A 38 36.40 -12.99 -22.77
C ILE A 38 36.55 -14.47 -22.43
N ARG A 39 36.43 -14.87 -21.15
CA ARG A 39 35.63 -16.05 -20.77
C ARG A 39 35.26 -16.14 -19.28
N LEU A 40 34.01 -16.54 -19.05
CA LEU A 40 33.50 -17.14 -17.83
C LEU A 40 33.97 -18.61 -17.74
N VAL A 41 34.04 -19.17 -16.53
CA VAL A 41 33.55 -20.53 -16.16
C VAL A 41 33.69 -20.74 -14.64
N CYS A 42 32.81 -21.54 -14.05
CA CYS A 42 32.75 -21.81 -12.61
C CYS A 42 33.42 -23.14 -12.22
N ALA A 43 33.98 -23.21 -11.01
CA ALA A 43 34.11 -24.42 -10.20
C ALA A 43 34.53 -24.04 -8.75
N ALA A 44 34.38 -24.85 -7.70
CA ALA A 44 33.27 -25.73 -7.27
C ALA A 44 33.69 -26.41 -5.94
N GLY A 45 32.94 -26.21 -4.86
CA GLY A 45 33.12 -26.95 -3.59
C GLY A 45 34.40 -26.64 -2.79
N ALA A 46 34.59 -27.22 -1.60
CA ALA A 46 33.63 -27.88 -0.72
C ALA A 46 34.20 -28.05 0.71
N ALA A 47 33.33 -27.94 1.73
CA ALA A 47 33.60 -28.28 3.14
C ALA A 47 34.73 -27.42 3.82
N ALA A 48 34.94 -27.47 5.14
CA ALA A 48 34.31 -28.29 6.19
C ALA A 48 34.11 -27.50 7.50
N MET A 49 33.64 -28.23 8.52
CA MET A 49 33.60 -27.99 9.98
C MET A 49 34.59 -26.93 10.53
N ASP A 50 34.34 -26.25 11.65
CA ASP A 50 33.73 -26.82 12.87
C ASP A 50 33.05 -25.75 13.78
N GLY A 51 32.56 -26.17 14.96
CA GLY A 51 32.00 -25.32 16.00
C GLY A 51 33.02 -24.40 16.71
N GLY A 52 32.68 -23.79 17.84
CA GLY A 52 31.46 -23.95 18.65
C GLY A 52 31.37 -22.87 19.73
N LYS A 53 30.36 -22.98 20.62
CA LYS A 53 30.10 -21.98 21.67
C LYS A 53 31.22 -21.93 22.73
N SER A 54 31.59 -20.71 23.13
CA SER A 54 32.07 -20.40 24.49
C SER A 54 31.48 -19.05 24.93
N HIS A 55 30.78 -19.04 26.07
CA HIS A 55 30.42 -17.84 26.84
C HIS A 55 31.30 -17.78 28.11
N SER A 56 31.12 -16.75 28.95
CA SER A 56 31.90 -16.43 30.15
C SER A 56 33.26 -15.78 29.80
N TRP A 57 33.77 -14.79 30.52
CA TRP A 57 33.51 -14.42 31.93
C TRP A 57 32.92 -13.02 32.14
N ALA A 58 32.63 -12.68 33.40
CA ALA A 58 31.81 -11.56 33.84
C ALA A 58 32.60 -10.49 34.65
N ASP A 59 31.84 -9.60 35.28
CA ASP A 59 32.17 -8.64 36.35
C ASP A 59 32.84 -7.31 35.95
N GLY A 60 32.29 -6.19 36.48
CA GLY A 60 32.91 -4.86 36.37
C GLY A 60 31.98 -3.65 36.18
N ASP A 61 31.03 -3.41 37.09
CA ASP A 61 30.34 -2.11 37.31
C ASP A 61 30.29 -1.87 38.84
N PRO A 62 30.22 -0.63 39.40
CA PRO A 62 29.51 0.52 38.85
C PRO A 62 30.25 1.90 38.88
N GLY A 63 29.77 2.86 38.08
CA GLY A 63 30.10 4.29 38.24
C GLY A 63 29.34 5.20 37.25
N PRO A 64 28.60 6.25 37.69
CA PRO A 64 27.74 7.03 36.79
C PRO A 64 28.39 8.30 36.25
N ASP A 65 28.35 8.50 34.92
CA ASP A 65 28.72 9.77 34.28
C ASP A 65 27.50 10.59 33.86
N SER A 66 27.51 11.86 34.23
CA SER A 66 26.48 12.86 33.92
C SER A 66 26.85 13.68 32.70
N LEU A 67 25.94 13.87 31.75
CA LEU A 67 26.09 14.91 30.72
C LEU A 67 24.74 15.40 30.16
N SER A 68 24.26 16.52 30.70
CA SER A 68 23.06 17.22 30.24
C SER A 68 23.42 18.45 29.39
N GLY A 69 22.75 18.63 28.25
CA GLY A 69 22.82 19.84 27.44
C GLY A 69 21.83 19.79 26.26
N TRP A 70 21.27 20.89 25.76
CA TRP A 70 21.35 22.30 26.18
C TRP A 70 19.96 22.95 26.02
N SER A 71 19.77 24.17 26.54
CA SER A 71 18.59 24.99 26.24
C SER A 71 18.87 26.49 26.36
N ALA A 72 18.24 27.25 25.46
CA ALA A 72 18.15 28.72 25.38
C ALA A 72 19.46 29.54 25.19
N PRO A 73 19.34 30.63 24.41
CA PRO A 73 20.08 31.86 24.68
C PRO A 73 19.18 33.10 24.80
N SER A 74 19.33 33.81 25.93
CA SER A 74 19.22 35.28 26.13
C SER A 74 18.15 36.13 25.42
N GLU A 75 17.39 36.89 26.22
CA GLU A 75 16.77 38.16 25.82
C GLU A 75 17.80 39.29 25.61
N ILE A 76 17.42 40.41 24.97
CA ILE A 76 17.58 41.81 25.48
C ILE A 76 17.11 42.86 24.43
N SER A 77 16.51 43.97 24.92
CA SER A 77 16.32 45.29 24.26
C SER A 77 15.50 45.39 22.95
N GLY A 78 14.43 46.19 22.97
CA GLY A 78 13.61 46.50 21.78
C GLY A 78 13.29 47.99 21.61
N SER A 79 12.45 48.37 20.63
CA SER A 79 11.77 49.70 20.58
C SER A 79 10.66 49.88 19.52
N LYS A 80 9.45 50.22 20.01
CA LYS A 80 8.44 51.18 19.47
C LYS A 80 7.81 51.06 18.05
N LYS A 81 6.46 50.92 18.09
CA LYS A 81 5.41 51.65 17.33
C LYS A 81 5.03 51.28 15.87
N LYS A 82 3.92 50.53 15.75
CA LYS A 82 2.61 50.78 15.05
C LYS A 82 1.90 49.40 14.98
N GLY A 83 0.61 49.16 15.26
CA GLY A 83 -0.62 49.90 14.93
C GLY A 83 -1.21 49.32 13.63
N GLY A 84 -2.41 48.71 13.56
CA GLY A 84 -3.45 48.43 14.57
C GLY A 84 -4.62 47.62 13.96
N LEU A 85 -5.79 47.57 14.64
CA LEU A 85 -6.95 46.67 14.39
C LEU A 85 -6.66 45.17 14.65
N GLY A 86 -7.64 44.30 14.95
CA GLY A 86 -9.10 44.49 15.01
C GLY A 86 -9.75 43.96 16.30
N ARG A 87 -11.07 44.19 16.44
CA ARG A 87 -11.83 44.07 17.70
C ARG A 87 -13.01 43.12 17.52
N VAL A 88 -13.05 42.02 18.28
CA VAL A 88 -14.29 41.26 18.51
C VAL A 88 -14.68 41.42 19.98
N LYS A 89 -15.83 42.05 20.22
CA LYS A 89 -16.52 41.98 21.51
C LYS A 89 -17.52 40.83 21.44
N GLN A 90 -17.55 39.99 22.47
CA GLN A 90 -18.82 39.43 22.92
C GLN A 90 -19.18 40.08 24.25
N GLN A 91 -20.42 40.54 24.34
CA GLN A 91 -21.03 41.01 25.59
C GLN A 91 -22.30 40.20 25.78
N MET A 92 -22.42 39.50 26.90
CA MET A 92 -23.70 39.25 27.54
C MET A 92 -23.58 39.60 29.02
N LYS A 93 -24.71 39.93 29.64
CA LYS A 93 -24.80 40.43 31.02
C LYS A 93 -25.09 39.28 31.99
N PRO A 94 -24.77 39.41 33.30
CA PRO A 94 -25.31 38.53 34.31
C PRO A 94 -26.84 38.71 34.46
N LEU A 95 -27.49 37.65 34.93
CA LEU A 95 -28.80 37.71 35.59
C LEU A 95 -28.48 37.60 37.09
N THR A 96 -28.64 38.68 37.86
CA THR A 96 -29.89 39.06 38.56
C THR A 96 -30.25 38.04 39.64
N ALA A 97 -29.91 38.37 40.88
CA ALA A 97 -30.38 37.68 42.08
C ALA A 97 -31.41 38.58 42.78
N GLU A 98 -32.68 38.19 42.75
CA GLU A 98 -33.76 38.77 43.55
C GLU A 98 -34.79 37.67 43.85
N GLN A 99 -34.83 37.17 45.09
CA GLN A 99 -36.07 36.76 45.78
C GLN A 99 -35.81 36.36 47.25
N GLU A 100 -35.63 37.36 48.09
CA GLU A 100 -36.11 37.33 49.47
C GLU A 100 -37.18 38.41 49.63
N VAL A 101 -38.26 38.11 50.35
CA VAL A 101 -38.95 38.97 51.34
C VAL A 101 -40.24 38.30 51.81
N LEU A 102 -40.47 38.40 53.11
CA LEU A 102 -41.57 37.82 53.89
C LEU A 102 -42.98 38.20 53.41
N VAL A 103 -43.93 37.28 53.64
CA VAL A 103 -45.23 37.58 54.29
C VAL A 103 -45.51 36.49 55.33
N SER A 104 -46.17 36.85 56.43
CA SER A 104 -46.45 36.02 57.60
C SER A 104 -47.91 35.52 57.69
N SER A 105 -48.18 34.66 58.68
CA SER A 105 -49.53 34.26 59.15
C SER A 105 -50.28 33.27 58.23
N ASP A 106 -51.19 32.42 58.69
CA ASP A 106 -52.04 32.45 59.90
C ASP A 106 -51.99 31.21 60.79
N ASP A 107 -52.52 31.36 62.02
CA ASP A 107 -52.68 30.33 63.06
C ASP A 107 -54.17 30.04 63.32
N GLN A 108 -54.62 28.83 62.95
CA GLN A 108 -55.77 28.10 63.53
C GLN A 108 -55.50 26.59 63.36
N GLY A 109 -55.94 25.69 64.23
CA GLY A 109 -56.88 25.84 65.34
C GLY A 109 -58.09 24.93 65.13
N THR A 110 -58.06 23.72 65.69
CA THR A 110 -59.23 22.82 65.72
C THR A 110 -59.24 22.00 67.00
N GLN A 111 -59.91 22.56 68.00
CA GLN A 111 -60.32 21.87 69.21
C GLN A 111 -61.55 21.00 68.90
N VAL A 112 -61.58 19.76 69.38
CA VAL A 112 -62.82 18.98 69.55
C VAL A 112 -62.79 18.36 70.93
N ASP A 113 -63.83 18.66 71.72
CA ASP A 113 -63.90 18.39 73.16
C ASP A 113 -64.42 16.98 73.50
N PRO A 114 -64.27 16.52 74.77
CA PRO A 114 -64.42 15.11 75.13
C PRO A 114 -65.83 14.72 75.61
N VAL A 115 -66.06 13.41 75.80
CA VAL A 115 -66.85 12.84 76.92
C VAL A 115 -66.67 11.30 76.94
N GLY A 116 -66.57 10.70 78.13
CA GLY A 116 -66.49 9.25 78.31
C GLY A 116 -66.20 8.86 79.76
N ASN A 117 -67.26 8.73 80.58
CA ASN A 117 -67.15 8.66 82.04
C ASN A 117 -67.42 7.24 82.61
N GLY A 118 -66.75 6.92 83.71
CA GLY A 118 -67.08 5.84 84.65
C GLY A 118 -66.17 4.61 84.61
N SER A 119 -66.11 3.78 85.66
CA SER A 119 -66.48 4.00 87.07
C SER A 119 -66.13 2.77 87.91
N TYR A 120 -65.40 2.97 89.01
CA TYR A 120 -65.43 2.20 90.27
C TYR A 120 -65.40 0.65 90.25
N ALA A 121 -64.33 0.08 90.78
CA ALA A 121 -64.38 -1.19 91.51
C ALA A 121 -63.41 -1.12 92.71
N VAL A 122 -63.93 -1.41 93.91
CA VAL A 122 -63.19 -1.51 95.19
C VAL A 122 -63.27 -2.97 95.68
N LEU A 123 -62.42 -3.33 96.65
CA LEU A 123 -62.27 -4.58 97.44
C LEU A 123 -60.89 -5.21 97.23
N SER A 124 -60.15 -5.64 98.26
CA SER A 124 -60.30 -5.37 99.70
C SER A 124 -58.97 -5.62 100.44
N ASP A 125 -58.94 -5.20 101.70
CA ASP A 125 -57.80 -5.14 102.61
C ASP A 125 -57.31 -6.51 103.11
N LYS A 126 -56.02 -6.59 103.45
CA LYS A 126 -55.52 -7.34 104.63
C LYS A 126 -54.30 -6.65 105.23
N GLU A 127 -54.43 -6.15 106.45
CA GLU A 127 -53.29 -5.82 107.32
C GLU A 127 -52.63 -7.10 107.86
N GLY A 128 -51.36 -7.01 108.27
CA GLY A 128 -50.62 -8.19 108.75
C GLY A 128 -49.24 -7.94 109.34
N ILE A 129 -49.20 -7.35 110.55
CA ILE A 129 -48.12 -7.44 111.54
C ILE A 129 -46.82 -6.65 111.24
N MET A 130 -46.33 -5.93 112.27
CA MET A 130 -44.98 -5.36 112.35
C MET A 130 -44.00 -6.40 112.89
N GLU A 131 -42.78 -6.44 112.37
CA GLU A 131 -41.62 -6.94 113.12
C GLU A 131 -40.38 -6.09 112.78
N ASP A 132 -39.60 -5.70 113.78
CA ASP A 132 -38.49 -4.75 113.67
C ASP A 132 -37.14 -5.48 113.58
N CYS A 133 -36.46 -5.38 112.43
CA CYS A 133 -35.09 -5.86 112.26
C CYS A 133 -34.25 -4.89 111.39
N LYS A 134 -33.30 -4.21 112.04
CA LYS A 134 -32.25 -3.42 111.38
C LYS A 134 -31.14 -4.31 110.81
N SER A 135 -31.16 -4.62 109.51
CA SER A 135 -29.95 -5.04 108.75
C SER A 135 -30.21 -5.26 107.25
N GLU A 136 -30.37 -4.19 106.45
CA GLU A 136 -30.28 -4.27 104.98
C GLU A 136 -29.50 -3.09 104.37
N HIS A 137 -28.23 -2.97 104.77
CA HIS A 137 -27.18 -2.67 103.78
C HIS A 137 -26.61 -4.01 103.28
N GLU A 138 -25.85 -4.01 102.18
CA GLU A 138 -25.33 -5.21 101.49
C GLU A 138 -26.39 -6.15 100.85
N ARG A 139 -27.00 -5.67 99.77
CA ARG A 139 -27.29 -6.55 98.61
C ARG A 139 -27.35 -5.75 97.30
N ALA A 140 -26.18 -5.56 96.68
CA ALA A 140 -26.08 -5.00 95.34
C ALA A 140 -26.80 -5.94 94.35
N PHE A 141 -27.76 -5.41 93.60
CA PHE A 141 -28.55 -6.20 92.65
C PHE A 141 -27.76 -6.44 91.36
N THR A 142 -27.21 -7.65 91.19
CA THR A 142 -26.74 -8.17 89.88
C THR A 142 -27.91 -8.54 88.96
N VAL A 143 -28.80 -7.57 88.74
CA VAL A 143 -29.91 -7.66 87.78
C VAL A 143 -29.36 -7.36 86.40
N ALA A 144 -29.37 -8.37 85.52
CA ALA A 144 -29.08 -8.18 84.11
C ALA A 144 -29.98 -7.09 83.52
N PRO A 145 -29.45 -6.16 82.69
CA PRO A 145 -30.18 -4.99 82.24
C PRO A 145 -31.49 -5.37 81.56
N GLY A 146 -32.60 -4.83 82.08
CA GLY A 146 -33.94 -5.15 81.58
C GLY A 146 -34.05 -4.84 80.09
N LYS A 147 -34.50 -5.84 79.30
CA LYS A 147 -34.56 -5.73 77.84
C LYS A 147 -35.33 -4.47 77.43
N VAL A 148 -34.70 -3.65 76.58
CA VAL A 148 -35.30 -2.46 75.98
C VAL A 148 -36.58 -2.87 75.21
N VAL A 149 -37.74 -2.49 75.76
CA VAL A 149 -39.07 -2.84 75.20
C VAL A 149 -39.48 -1.90 74.07
N VAL A 150 -39.04 -0.64 74.14
CA VAL A 150 -39.24 0.40 73.12
C VAL A 150 -37.86 0.93 72.75
N PRO A 151 -37.38 0.77 71.50
CA PRO A 151 -36.09 1.30 71.08
C PRO A 151 -36.02 2.82 71.27
N PRO A 152 -34.88 3.37 71.74
CA PRO A 152 -34.70 4.80 71.83
C PRO A 152 -34.64 5.43 70.43
N VAL A 153 -35.28 6.57 70.26
CA VAL A 153 -35.05 7.42 69.08
C VAL A 153 -33.73 8.14 69.29
N VAL A 154 -32.79 7.95 68.37
CA VAL A 154 -31.55 8.74 68.30
C VAL A 154 -31.86 10.02 67.54
N ASP A 155 -31.62 11.17 68.18
CA ASP A 155 -31.79 12.48 67.54
C ASP A 155 -30.72 12.73 66.46
N GLN A 156 -30.99 13.63 65.51
CA GLN A 156 -30.03 14.01 64.46
C GLN A 156 -28.69 14.50 65.03
N VAL A 157 -28.70 15.37 66.05
CA VAL A 157 -27.48 15.94 66.64
C VAL A 157 -26.69 14.85 67.37
N GLN A 158 -27.39 13.95 68.08
CA GLN A 158 -26.78 12.79 68.74
C GLN A 158 -26.17 11.81 67.73
N GLY A 159 -26.84 11.60 66.59
CA GLY A 159 -26.33 10.79 65.48
C GLY A 159 -25.11 11.40 64.79
N GLN A 160 -25.11 12.72 64.57
CA GLN A 160 -23.96 13.45 64.02
C GLN A 160 -22.75 13.37 64.96
N ALA A 161 -22.93 13.69 66.26
CA ALA A 161 -21.87 13.59 67.26
C ALA A 161 -21.29 12.16 67.37
N PHE A 162 -22.15 11.14 67.37
CA PHE A 162 -21.73 9.73 67.37
C PHE A 162 -20.87 9.39 66.14
N ARG A 163 -21.25 9.84 64.93
CA ARG A 163 -20.47 9.60 63.70
C ARG A 163 -19.13 10.32 63.70
N ALA A 164 -19.06 11.57 64.15
CA ALA A 164 -17.80 12.30 64.29
C ALA A 164 -16.84 11.57 65.27
N LEU A 165 -17.35 11.06 66.39
CA LEU A 165 -16.57 10.30 67.37
C LEU A 165 -16.09 8.93 66.85
N GLN A 166 -16.80 8.30 65.91
CA GLN A 166 -16.29 7.12 65.20
C GLN A 166 -15.16 7.49 64.23
N VAL A 167 -15.32 8.54 63.41
CA VAL A 167 -14.25 9.00 62.49
C VAL A 167 -12.98 9.42 63.25
N LEU A 168 -13.14 10.04 64.43
CA LEU A 168 -12.05 10.40 65.35
C LEU A 168 -11.55 9.23 66.23
N LYS A 169 -12.11 8.02 66.07
CA LYS A 169 -11.72 6.78 66.76
C LYS A 169 -11.77 6.85 68.29
N VAL A 170 -12.72 7.64 68.81
CA VAL A 170 -13.10 7.66 70.23
C VAL A 170 -14.12 6.56 70.52
N ILE A 171 -14.99 6.26 69.56
CA ILE A 171 -15.99 5.19 69.57
C ILE A 171 -15.66 4.21 68.43
N GLU A 172 -15.88 2.92 68.62
CA GLU A 172 -15.57 1.89 67.61
C GLU A 172 -16.63 1.82 66.48
N ASP A 173 -16.20 1.42 65.29
CA ASP A 173 -16.99 1.48 64.04
C ASP A 173 -18.25 0.61 64.04
N ASP A 174 -18.25 -0.52 64.77
CA ASP A 174 -19.33 -1.52 64.82
C ASP A 174 -20.41 -1.19 65.88
N VAL A 175 -20.13 -0.26 66.79
CA VAL A 175 -21.04 0.14 67.87
C VAL A 175 -22.31 0.78 67.32
N GLN A 176 -23.46 0.40 67.88
CA GLN A 176 -24.76 0.96 67.49
C GLN A 176 -25.20 2.09 68.45
N PRO A 177 -25.63 3.26 67.93
CA PRO A 177 -25.98 4.42 68.77
C PRO A 177 -27.22 4.21 69.64
N GLY A 178 -28.13 3.29 69.25
CA GLY A 178 -29.37 2.99 69.98
C GLY A 178 -29.24 2.00 71.14
N ASP A 179 -28.07 1.38 71.34
CA ASP A 179 -27.84 0.47 72.46
C ASP A 179 -27.72 1.24 73.80
N LEU A 180 -27.81 0.52 74.92
CA LEU A 180 -27.42 1.07 76.23
C LEU A 180 -25.89 1.11 76.35
N CYS A 181 -25.36 2.18 76.93
CA CYS A 181 -23.93 2.31 77.21
C CYS A 181 -23.62 1.69 78.59
N THR A 182 -22.56 0.87 78.69
CA THR A 182 -22.07 0.36 79.97
C THR A 182 -21.08 1.31 80.64
N ARG A 183 -20.84 1.14 81.95
CA ARG A 183 -19.82 1.91 82.69
C ARG A 183 -18.42 1.69 82.12
N ARG A 184 -18.10 0.45 81.72
CA ARG A 184 -16.88 0.09 80.98
C ARG A 184 -16.72 0.90 79.70
N GLU A 185 -17.72 0.86 78.83
CA GLU A 185 -17.69 1.54 77.53
C GLU A 185 -17.45 3.04 77.71
N TYR A 186 -18.20 3.67 78.62
CA TYR A 186 -18.08 5.11 78.87
C TYR A 186 -16.75 5.50 79.50
N ALA A 187 -16.22 4.72 80.45
CA ALA A 187 -14.90 4.94 81.03
C ALA A 187 -13.81 4.95 79.94
N ARG A 188 -13.81 3.93 79.07
CA ARG A 188 -12.89 3.83 77.94
C ARG A 188 -13.04 4.99 76.96
N TRP A 189 -14.27 5.36 76.59
CA TRP A 189 -14.50 6.49 75.69
C TRP A 189 -14.15 7.86 76.31
N LEU A 190 -14.30 8.04 77.63
CA LEU A 190 -13.82 9.25 78.34
C LEU A 190 -12.29 9.38 78.24
N VAL A 191 -11.53 8.31 78.51
CA VAL A 191 -10.07 8.35 78.40
C VAL A 191 -9.64 8.62 76.94
N ALA A 192 -10.27 7.96 75.97
CA ALA A 192 -10.03 8.19 74.54
C ALA A 192 -10.39 9.63 74.11
N ALA A 193 -11.54 10.17 74.54
CA ALA A 193 -11.97 11.53 74.26
C ALA A 193 -11.01 12.57 74.86
N SER A 194 -10.60 12.38 76.12
CA SER A 194 -9.63 13.26 76.78
C SER A 194 -8.28 13.31 76.03
N SER A 195 -7.84 12.16 75.52
CA SER A 195 -6.60 12.02 74.76
C SER A 195 -6.69 12.62 73.36
N SER A 196 -7.78 12.37 72.62
CA SER A 196 -7.93 12.73 71.20
C SER A 196 -8.55 14.11 70.96
N LEU A 197 -9.52 14.54 71.79
CA LEU A 197 -10.31 15.75 71.57
C LEU A 197 -9.77 16.96 72.35
N SER A 198 -9.32 16.77 73.59
CA SER A 198 -8.88 17.92 74.39
C SER A 198 -7.60 18.55 73.84
N ARG A 199 -7.64 19.86 73.61
CA ARG A 199 -6.48 20.67 73.22
C ARG A 199 -5.55 20.96 74.41
N TYR A 200 -6.01 20.74 75.64
CA TYR A 200 -5.27 21.02 76.86
C TYR A 200 -4.60 19.76 77.43
N THR A 201 -3.31 19.85 77.76
CA THR A 201 -2.55 18.74 78.35
C THR A 201 -3.00 18.37 79.77
N TYR A 202 -3.68 19.29 80.46
CA TYR A 202 -4.12 19.09 81.85
C TYR A 202 -5.50 18.44 81.98
N SER A 203 -6.24 18.29 80.87
CA SER A 203 -7.55 17.61 80.83
C SER A 203 -7.43 16.23 80.15
N LYS A 204 -6.21 15.68 80.07
CA LYS A 204 -5.94 14.35 79.50
C LYS A 204 -5.80 13.34 80.62
N VAL A 205 -6.65 12.31 80.59
CA VAL A 205 -6.49 11.13 81.45
C VAL A 205 -5.51 10.19 80.78
N TYR A 206 -4.55 9.71 81.55
CA TYR A 206 -3.63 8.65 81.12
C TYR A 206 -4.10 7.30 81.70
N PRO A 207 -3.97 6.20 80.96
CA PRO A 207 -4.19 4.86 81.53
C PRO A 207 -3.24 4.62 82.71
N ALA A 208 -3.76 4.02 83.78
CA ALA A 208 -3.00 3.70 84.99
C ALA A 208 -1.83 2.75 84.70
N MET A 209 -0.74 2.92 85.46
CA MET A 209 0.42 2.03 85.43
C MET A 209 0.32 1.02 86.57
N TYR A 210 -0.07 -0.22 86.24
CA TYR A 210 -0.08 -1.29 87.23
C TYR A 210 1.35 -1.71 87.61
N ILE A 211 1.67 -1.61 88.90
CA ILE A 211 2.88 -2.17 89.51
C ILE A 211 2.42 -3.14 90.59
N GLU A 212 2.71 -4.42 90.37
CA GLU A 212 2.33 -5.50 91.28
C GLU A 212 2.82 -5.25 92.71
N ASN A 213 1.93 -5.35 93.69
CA ASN A 213 2.18 -5.08 95.12
C ASN A 213 2.53 -3.61 95.47
N MET A 214 2.33 -2.65 94.54
CA MET A 214 2.52 -1.21 94.78
C MET A 214 1.31 -0.36 94.37
N THR A 215 0.61 -0.72 93.28
CA THR A 215 -0.64 -0.07 92.88
C THR A 215 -1.79 -0.59 93.75
N GLU A 216 -2.49 0.32 94.43
CA GLU A 216 -3.71 0.00 95.18
C GLU A 216 -4.91 -0.07 94.21
N LEU A 217 -5.70 -1.14 94.30
CA LEU A 217 -6.84 -1.35 93.40
C LEU A 217 -8.00 -0.44 93.79
N ALA A 218 -8.49 0.36 92.84
CA ALA A 218 -9.57 1.32 93.06
C ALA A 218 -10.92 0.66 93.41
N PHE A 219 -11.13 -0.60 93.03
CA PHE A 219 -12.40 -1.35 93.12
C PHE A 219 -12.16 -2.83 93.43
N ASP A 220 -13.11 -3.48 94.11
CA ASP A 220 -13.02 -4.91 94.44
C ASP A 220 -13.35 -5.86 93.26
N ASP A 221 -14.05 -5.37 92.22
CA ASP A 221 -14.56 -6.16 91.10
C ASP A 221 -13.85 -5.92 89.75
N VAL A 222 -12.74 -5.15 89.75
CA VAL A 222 -11.95 -4.85 88.54
C VAL A 222 -10.49 -5.25 88.79
N THR A 223 -10.07 -6.40 88.28
CA THR A 223 -8.72 -6.95 88.47
C THR A 223 -7.76 -6.55 87.32
N PRO A 224 -6.43 -6.66 87.49
CA PRO A 224 -5.46 -6.38 86.44
C PRO A 224 -5.58 -7.24 85.16
N ASP A 225 -6.37 -8.32 85.19
CA ASP A 225 -6.69 -9.15 84.03
C ASP A 225 -7.86 -8.59 83.18
N ASP A 226 -8.56 -7.56 83.66
CA ASP A 226 -9.66 -6.91 82.94
C ASP A 226 -9.11 -6.10 81.72
N PRO A 227 -9.70 -6.23 80.52
CA PRO A 227 -9.18 -5.60 79.32
C PRO A 227 -9.16 -4.07 79.35
N ASP A 228 -10.00 -3.45 80.19
CA ASP A 228 -10.08 -2.00 80.39
C ASP A 228 -9.51 -1.57 81.75
N PHE A 229 -8.83 -2.47 82.50
CA PHE A 229 -8.29 -2.21 83.83
C PHE A 229 -7.57 -0.85 83.90
N ALA A 230 -6.61 -0.62 83.01
CA ALA A 230 -5.80 0.59 83.01
C ALA A 230 -6.64 1.86 82.73
N LEU A 231 -7.75 1.75 82.02
CA LEU A 231 -8.64 2.88 81.72
C LEU A 231 -9.53 3.21 82.92
N ILE A 232 -10.12 2.17 83.54
CA ILE A 232 -11.00 2.30 84.72
C ILE A 232 -10.18 2.76 85.95
N GLN A 233 -9.06 2.09 86.22
CA GLN A 233 -8.11 2.48 87.28
C GLN A 233 -7.54 3.89 87.02
N GLY A 234 -7.24 4.26 85.76
CA GLY A 234 -6.70 5.58 85.42
C GLY A 234 -7.67 6.73 85.71
N LEU A 235 -8.97 6.54 85.50
CA LEU A 235 -10.01 7.50 85.90
C LEU A 235 -10.13 7.63 87.44
N ALA A 236 -9.95 6.52 88.16
CA ALA A 236 -10.01 6.51 89.63
C ALA A 236 -8.77 7.16 90.27
N GLU A 237 -7.57 6.85 89.76
CA GLU A 237 -6.30 7.49 90.16
C GLU A 237 -6.30 9.00 89.83
N ALA A 238 -7.01 9.42 88.78
CA ALA A 238 -7.24 10.82 88.45
C ALA A 238 -8.35 11.49 89.30
N GLY A 239 -9.03 10.76 90.20
CA GLY A 239 -10.10 11.28 91.06
C GLY A 239 -11.42 11.59 90.35
N LEU A 240 -11.59 11.16 89.09
CA LEU A 240 -12.77 11.47 88.27
C LEU A 240 -13.97 10.56 88.56
N ILE A 241 -13.72 9.39 89.17
CA ILE A 241 -14.72 8.42 89.58
C ILE A 241 -14.52 8.00 91.04
N SER A 242 -15.60 7.98 91.82
CA SER A 242 -15.59 7.58 93.23
C SER A 242 -15.06 6.16 93.39
N SER A 243 -14.07 5.96 94.26
CA SER A 243 -13.31 4.71 94.42
C SER A 243 -12.70 4.60 95.82
N LYS A 244 -12.08 3.45 96.12
CA LYS A 244 -11.35 3.22 97.39
C LYS A 244 -10.25 4.24 97.67
N LEU A 245 -9.66 4.81 96.61
CA LEU A 245 -8.62 5.84 96.69
C LEU A 245 -9.17 7.19 97.22
N SER A 246 -10.50 7.33 97.35
CA SER A 246 -11.20 8.53 97.82
C SER A 246 -12.14 8.31 99.01
N SER A 247 -12.46 7.06 99.39
CA SER A 247 -13.26 6.73 100.57
C SER A 247 -12.95 5.32 101.06
N GLU A 248 -12.96 5.09 102.38
CA GLU A 248 -12.50 3.84 103.02
C GLU A 248 -13.50 2.64 102.88
N ASP A 249 -14.61 2.82 102.16
CA ASP A 249 -15.64 1.80 101.95
C ASP A 249 -15.30 0.79 100.82
N SER A 250 -15.93 -0.39 100.83
CA SER A 250 -15.83 -1.36 99.72
C SER A 250 -16.64 -0.93 98.50
N VAL A 251 -16.01 -0.12 97.63
CA VAL A 251 -16.60 0.34 96.36
C VAL A 251 -16.47 -0.71 95.25
N LEU A 252 -17.57 -0.94 94.53
CA LEU A 252 -17.66 -1.76 93.31
C LEU A 252 -17.84 -0.85 92.09
N PHE A 253 -17.13 -1.12 90.99
CA PHE A 253 -17.29 -0.39 89.74
C PHE A 253 -18.48 -0.91 88.91
N SER A 254 -18.74 -2.22 88.94
CA SER A 254 -19.77 -2.92 88.14
C SER A 254 -19.67 -2.61 86.64
N PRO A 255 -18.58 -3.00 85.95
CA PRO A 255 -18.25 -2.55 84.59
C PRO A 255 -19.35 -2.83 83.55
N GLU A 256 -20.01 -4.00 83.64
CA GLU A 256 -21.08 -4.43 82.72
C GLU A 256 -22.45 -3.80 83.02
N SER A 257 -22.58 -3.05 84.12
CA SER A 257 -23.83 -2.38 84.43
C SER A 257 -24.04 -1.15 83.54
N PRO A 258 -25.30 -0.81 83.16
CA PRO A 258 -25.58 0.37 82.37
C PRO A 258 -25.15 1.66 83.08
N LEU A 259 -24.61 2.60 82.32
CA LEU A 259 -24.26 3.93 82.83
C LEU A 259 -25.53 4.71 83.25
N PRO A 260 -25.64 5.18 84.50
CA PRO A 260 -26.74 6.02 84.95
C PRO A 260 -26.57 7.49 84.52
N ARG A 261 -27.68 8.22 84.40
CA ARG A 261 -27.70 9.64 83.99
C ARG A 261 -26.86 10.57 84.87
N GLN A 262 -26.83 10.35 86.18
CA GLN A 262 -26.00 11.17 87.07
C GLN A 262 -24.51 10.99 86.76
N ASP A 263 -24.03 9.75 86.65
CA ASP A 263 -22.60 9.45 86.47
C ASP A 263 -22.10 9.86 85.07
N LEU A 264 -22.96 9.82 84.05
CA LEU A 264 -22.67 10.40 82.73
C LEU A 264 -22.22 11.87 82.85
N VAL A 265 -23.02 12.68 83.54
CA VAL A 265 -22.76 14.12 83.71
C VAL A 265 -21.61 14.33 84.68
N SER A 266 -21.60 13.65 85.83
CA SER A 266 -20.54 13.78 86.83
C SER A 266 -19.15 13.50 86.27
N TRP A 267 -18.93 12.36 85.61
CA TRP A 267 -17.60 11.97 85.15
C TRP A 267 -17.09 12.89 84.03
N LYS A 268 -17.99 13.42 83.18
CA LYS A 268 -17.66 14.39 82.13
C LYS A 268 -17.38 15.78 82.69
N MET A 269 -18.17 16.27 83.65
CA MET A 269 -17.96 17.60 84.21
C MET A 269 -16.72 17.66 85.12
N VAL A 270 -16.42 16.62 85.92
CA VAL A 270 -15.18 16.59 86.74
C VAL A 270 -13.93 16.50 85.85
N LEU A 271 -14.03 15.92 84.64
CA LEU A 271 -12.93 15.86 83.66
C LEU A 271 -12.58 17.23 83.05
N GLU A 272 -13.57 18.11 82.87
CA GLU A 272 -13.37 19.44 82.25
C GLU A 272 -13.20 20.54 83.31
N GLU A 273 -14.02 20.53 84.37
CA GLU A 273 -14.00 21.52 85.45
C GLU A 273 -13.24 21.03 86.69
N LYS A 274 -11.98 21.45 86.82
CA LYS A 274 -11.11 21.17 87.99
C LYS A 274 -11.64 21.67 89.34
N LEU A 275 -12.62 22.57 89.35
CA LEU A 275 -13.17 23.20 90.54
C LEU A 275 -14.68 23.40 90.35
N LEU A 276 -15.44 22.33 90.60
CA LEU A 276 -16.90 22.39 90.62
C LEU A 276 -17.42 23.28 91.77
N PRO A 277 -18.61 23.89 91.64
CA PRO A 277 -19.17 24.78 92.67
C PRO A 277 -19.54 24.04 93.97
N GLU A 278 -19.47 24.73 95.10
CA GLU A 278 -20.14 24.26 96.33
C GLU A 278 -21.67 24.44 96.17
N VAL A 279 -22.42 23.34 96.25
CA VAL A 279 -23.87 23.30 95.93
C VAL A 279 -24.68 22.74 97.10
N ASP A 280 -25.73 23.46 97.49
CA ASP A 280 -26.77 22.94 98.38
C ASP A 280 -28.00 22.45 97.58
N ARG A 281 -28.86 21.69 98.26
CA ARG A 281 -30.10 21.13 97.68
C ARG A 281 -31.00 22.21 97.05
N ASN A 282 -31.02 23.41 97.64
CA ASN A 282 -31.89 24.51 97.19
C ASN A 282 -31.34 25.17 95.92
N HIS A 283 -30.03 25.28 95.79
CA HIS A 283 -29.36 25.79 94.60
C HIS A 283 -29.57 24.86 93.40
N LEU A 284 -29.36 23.54 93.57
CA LEU A 284 -29.68 22.57 92.51
C LEU A 284 -31.17 22.62 92.11
N TYR A 285 -32.10 22.83 93.05
CA TYR A 285 -33.52 23.02 92.72
C TYR A 285 -33.80 24.29 91.92
N GLN A 286 -33.11 25.39 92.23
CA GLN A 286 -33.25 26.66 91.49
C GLN A 286 -32.68 26.57 90.06
N CYS A 287 -31.57 25.84 89.86
CA CYS A 287 -30.97 25.64 88.54
C CYS A 287 -31.74 24.61 87.68
N SER A 288 -32.21 23.51 88.27
CA SER A 288 -32.77 22.38 87.51
C SER A 288 -34.30 22.34 87.42
N GLY A 289 -35.01 22.86 88.43
CA GLY A 289 -36.45 22.66 88.57
C GLY A 289 -36.90 21.19 88.70
N PHE A 290 -35.97 20.27 88.97
CA PHE A 290 -36.24 18.83 89.09
C PHE A 290 -37.12 18.49 90.31
N ILE A 291 -37.98 17.50 90.14
CA ILE A 291 -38.94 17.05 91.17
C ILE A 291 -38.33 15.94 92.05
N ASP A 292 -37.36 15.17 91.54
CA ASP A 292 -36.78 13.98 92.17
C ASP A 292 -35.35 14.19 92.69
N ILE A 293 -35.00 15.42 93.08
CA ILE A 293 -33.66 15.78 93.62
C ILE A 293 -33.26 14.94 94.82
N ASP A 294 -34.22 14.56 95.68
CA ASP A 294 -33.98 13.70 96.85
C ASP A 294 -33.57 12.25 96.49
N LYS A 295 -33.44 11.92 95.19
CA LYS A 295 -32.91 10.65 94.67
C LYS A 295 -31.55 10.80 93.97
N ILE A 296 -31.06 12.04 93.78
CA ILE A 296 -29.77 12.33 93.16
C ILE A 296 -28.70 12.33 94.25
N ASN A 297 -27.61 11.57 94.07
CA ASN A 297 -26.50 11.57 95.01
C ASN A 297 -25.97 13.01 95.23
N PRO A 298 -25.84 13.51 96.48
CA PRO A 298 -25.20 14.80 96.77
C PRO A 298 -23.87 15.06 96.05
N ASP A 299 -23.03 14.02 95.88
CA ASP A 299 -21.75 14.13 95.17
C ASP A 299 -21.90 14.56 93.70
N ALA A 300 -23.07 14.32 93.09
CA ALA A 300 -23.37 14.73 91.72
C ALA A 300 -23.96 16.15 91.61
N TRP A 301 -24.37 16.79 92.72
CA TRP A 301 -24.97 18.13 92.68
C TRP A 301 -24.03 19.21 92.12
N PRO A 302 -22.72 19.26 92.48
CA PRO A 302 -21.77 20.21 91.88
C PRO A 302 -21.68 20.09 90.36
N ALA A 303 -21.54 18.87 89.85
CA ALA A 303 -21.44 18.59 88.42
C ALA A 303 -22.73 18.90 87.66
N LEU A 304 -23.90 18.60 88.23
CA LEU A 304 -25.18 18.91 87.61
C LEU A 304 -25.45 20.42 87.55
N VAL A 305 -25.02 21.20 88.54
CA VAL A 305 -25.13 22.67 88.48
C VAL A 305 -24.16 23.26 87.46
N ALA A 306 -22.94 22.74 87.36
CA ALA A 306 -21.97 23.13 86.34
C ALA A 306 -22.52 22.87 84.93
N ASP A 307 -22.99 21.64 84.65
CA ASP A 307 -23.64 21.26 83.39
C ASP A 307 -24.80 22.19 83.03
N LEU A 308 -25.75 22.39 83.95
CA LEU A 308 -26.92 23.24 83.75
C LEU A 308 -26.56 24.72 83.52
N SER A 309 -25.37 25.18 83.93
CA SER A 309 -24.91 26.54 83.66
C SER A 309 -24.65 26.80 82.15
N ALA A 310 -24.40 25.76 81.37
CA ALA A 310 -24.27 25.82 79.91
C ALA A 310 -25.63 25.93 79.17
N GLY A 311 -26.76 25.85 79.88
CA GLY A 311 -28.10 26.04 79.32
C GLY A 311 -28.43 25.05 78.19
N ASP A 312 -28.77 25.56 77.01
CA ASP A 312 -29.08 24.74 75.83
C ASP A 312 -27.89 23.95 75.28
N GLN A 313 -26.66 24.20 75.76
CA GLN A 313 -25.46 23.42 75.44
C GLN A 313 -25.07 22.43 76.56
N SER A 314 -25.89 22.31 77.60
CA SER A 314 -25.71 21.30 78.65
C SER A 314 -25.90 19.88 78.11
N ILE A 315 -25.14 18.94 78.66
CA ILE A 315 -25.30 17.50 78.48
C ILE A 315 -26.73 17.10 78.85
N THR A 316 -27.28 17.65 79.93
CA THR A 316 -28.67 17.41 80.33
C THR A 316 -29.66 17.80 79.22
N ALA A 317 -29.51 18.97 78.59
CA ALA A 317 -30.38 19.38 77.48
C ALA A 317 -30.15 18.53 76.22
N LEU A 318 -28.90 18.36 75.79
CA LEU A 318 -28.55 17.71 74.52
C LEU A 318 -28.74 16.18 74.53
N ALA A 319 -28.50 15.51 75.66
CA ALA A 319 -28.70 14.08 75.81
C ALA A 319 -30.13 13.71 76.18
N PHE A 320 -30.76 14.44 77.12
CA PHE A 320 -32.03 14.03 77.73
C PHE A 320 -33.24 14.85 77.29
N GLY A 321 -33.04 16.00 76.64
CA GLY A 321 -34.09 16.94 76.28
C GLY A 321 -34.77 17.57 77.51
N PHE A 322 -35.92 18.21 77.28
CA PHE A 322 -36.70 18.80 78.37
C PHE A 322 -37.14 17.72 79.37
N THR A 323 -36.64 17.82 80.61
CA THR A 323 -37.12 17.00 81.73
C THR A 323 -37.26 17.80 83.02
N ARG A 324 -38.28 17.43 83.81
CA ARG A 324 -38.47 17.87 85.20
C ARG A 324 -38.37 16.73 86.21
N ILE A 325 -38.05 15.53 85.74
CA ILE A 325 -37.79 14.33 86.55
C ILE A 325 -36.51 13.73 85.98
N PHE A 326 -35.39 13.93 86.66
CA PHE A 326 -34.07 13.59 86.12
C PHE A 326 -33.92 12.08 85.94
N GLN A 327 -34.48 11.29 86.86
CA GLN A 327 -34.33 9.84 86.93
C GLN A 327 -32.83 9.45 86.97
N PRO A 328 -32.09 9.83 88.05
CA PRO A 328 -30.63 9.71 88.10
C PRO A 328 -30.11 8.31 87.72
N ASN A 329 -30.74 7.26 88.23
CA ASN A 329 -30.32 5.87 87.99
C ASN A 329 -30.88 5.26 86.68
N LYS A 330 -31.39 6.08 85.75
CA LYS A 330 -31.86 5.61 84.45
C LYS A 330 -30.68 5.33 83.52
N PRO A 331 -30.67 4.19 82.80
CA PRO A 331 -29.61 3.88 81.85
C PRO A 331 -29.58 4.88 80.68
N VAL A 332 -28.37 5.17 80.21
CA VAL A 332 -28.06 6.08 79.11
C VAL A 332 -27.79 5.29 77.82
N THR A 333 -28.16 5.83 76.65
CA THR A 333 -27.85 5.21 75.34
C THR A 333 -26.45 5.59 74.83
N LYS A 334 -25.89 4.81 73.90
CA LYS A 334 -24.58 5.10 73.31
C LYS A 334 -24.55 6.43 72.55
N ALA A 335 -25.65 6.83 71.91
CA ALA A 335 -25.82 8.16 71.32
C ALA A 335 -25.84 9.30 72.37
N GLN A 336 -26.49 9.07 73.52
CA GLN A 336 -26.53 10.02 74.62
C GLN A 336 -25.17 10.17 75.33
N ALA A 337 -24.40 9.08 75.42
CA ALA A 337 -23.02 9.12 75.86
C ALA A 337 -22.12 9.85 74.85
N ALA A 338 -22.32 9.64 73.55
CA ALA A 338 -21.59 10.32 72.50
C ALA A 338 -21.80 11.85 72.50
N ILE A 339 -23.05 12.33 72.60
CA ILE A 339 -23.30 13.78 72.67
C ILE A 339 -22.74 14.40 73.95
N ALA A 340 -22.72 13.67 75.07
CA ALA A 340 -22.05 14.12 76.29
C ALA A 340 -20.55 14.30 76.10
N LEU A 341 -19.87 13.33 75.47
CA LEU A 341 -18.44 13.44 75.15
C LEU A 341 -18.14 14.60 74.19
N ALA A 342 -19.02 14.82 73.21
CA ALA A 342 -18.91 15.88 72.21
C ALA A 342 -19.28 17.30 72.71
N SER A 343 -19.90 17.42 73.89
CA SER A 343 -20.19 18.71 74.53
C SER A 343 -18.92 19.31 75.18
N GLY A 344 -18.99 20.54 75.70
CA GLY A 344 -17.87 21.15 76.44
C GLY A 344 -16.63 21.46 75.58
N ASP A 345 -15.42 21.21 76.11
CA ASP A 345 -14.13 21.48 75.43
C ASP A 345 -14.02 20.79 74.06
N ALA A 346 -14.73 19.67 73.86
CA ALA A 346 -14.72 18.89 72.63
C ALA A 346 -15.54 19.52 71.50
N ALA A 347 -16.49 20.43 71.79
CA ALA A 347 -17.51 20.86 70.84
C ALA A 347 -16.94 21.54 69.59
N GLU A 348 -15.86 22.33 69.74
CA GLU A 348 -15.18 22.96 68.59
C GLU A 348 -14.57 21.90 67.66
N VAL A 349 -13.90 20.88 68.22
CA VAL A 349 -13.25 19.81 67.44
C VAL A 349 -14.28 18.93 66.74
N ILE A 350 -15.41 18.64 67.38
CA ILE A 350 -16.51 17.89 66.76
C ILE A 350 -17.22 18.73 65.68
N SER A 351 -17.37 20.04 65.87
CA SER A 351 -17.92 20.94 64.84
C SER A 351 -17.01 21.04 63.61
N ASP A 352 -15.68 21.16 63.80
CA ASP A 352 -14.69 21.15 62.73
C ASP A 352 -14.72 19.83 61.93
N GLU A 353 -14.83 18.70 62.64
CA GLU A 353 -14.91 17.36 62.05
C GLU A 353 -16.21 17.18 61.25
N LEU A 354 -17.37 17.59 61.79
CA LEU A 354 -18.65 17.54 61.08
C LEU A 354 -18.63 18.41 59.82
N ALA A 355 -18.06 19.61 59.88
CA ALA A 355 -17.89 20.47 58.72
C ALA A 355 -16.97 19.83 57.65
N ARG A 356 -15.95 19.05 58.07
CA ARG A 356 -15.13 18.29 57.12
C ARG A 356 -15.92 17.14 56.48
N ILE A 357 -16.65 16.35 57.27
CA ILE A 357 -17.47 15.23 56.77
C ILE A 357 -18.52 15.71 55.77
N GLU A 358 -19.21 16.83 56.06
CA GLU A 358 -20.20 17.42 55.14
C GLU A 358 -19.55 17.96 53.85
N ALA A 359 -18.37 18.58 53.95
CA ALA A 359 -17.62 19.04 52.77
C ALA A 359 -17.09 17.88 51.90
N GLU A 360 -16.61 16.80 52.52
CA GLU A 360 -16.16 15.58 51.83
C GLU A 360 -17.34 14.88 51.12
N ALA A 361 -18.49 14.75 51.79
CA ALA A 361 -19.70 14.18 51.19
C ALA A 361 -20.22 15.01 50.01
N LEU A 362 -20.23 16.35 50.12
CA LEU A 362 -20.58 17.23 49.01
C LEU A 362 -19.59 17.09 47.84
N ALA A 363 -18.28 17.04 48.11
CA ALA A 363 -17.27 16.82 47.09
C ALA A 363 -17.44 15.47 46.37
N GLU A 364 -17.77 14.40 47.10
CA GLU A 364 -18.07 13.09 46.51
C GLU A 364 -19.29 13.13 45.58
N THR A 365 -20.36 13.84 45.94
CA THR A 365 -21.52 13.99 45.03
C THR A 365 -21.16 14.71 43.72
N VAL A 366 -20.30 15.74 43.78
CA VAL A 366 -19.81 16.46 42.59
C VAL A 366 -18.95 15.55 41.72
N VAL A 367 -18.00 14.82 42.31
CA VAL A 367 -17.13 13.86 41.59
C VAL A 367 -17.94 12.76 40.91
N ASN A 368 -18.98 12.25 41.56
CA ASN A 368 -19.87 11.24 40.98
C ASN A 368 -20.71 11.78 39.80
N VAL A 369 -21.14 13.04 39.84
CA VAL A 369 -21.82 13.70 38.70
C VAL A 369 -20.86 13.93 37.53
N ASP A 370 -19.64 14.41 37.80
CA ASP A 370 -18.61 14.61 36.77
C ASP A 370 -18.17 13.28 36.14
N ALA A 371 -18.05 12.20 36.93
CA ALA A 371 -17.75 10.87 36.42
C ALA A 371 -18.83 10.36 35.44
N ALA A 372 -20.11 10.52 35.80
CA ALA A 372 -21.23 10.15 34.93
C ALA A 372 -21.27 10.98 33.63
N LEU A 373 -20.98 12.30 33.72
CA LEU A 373 -20.87 13.18 32.55
C LEU A 373 -19.69 12.77 31.65
N VAL A 374 -18.54 12.44 32.24
CA VAL A 374 -17.35 11.96 31.52
C VAL A 374 -17.63 10.65 30.78
N ASP A 375 -18.38 9.72 31.37
CA ASP A 375 -18.75 8.45 30.71
C ASP A 375 -19.79 8.66 29.58
N GLN A 376 -20.77 9.55 29.76
CA GLN A 376 -21.65 9.98 28.67
C GLN A 376 -20.84 10.59 27.52
N VAL A 377 -19.87 11.46 27.80
CA VAL A 377 -19.01 12.10 26.79
C VAL A 377 -18.12 11.06 26.08
N LYS A 378 -17.57 10.06 26.78
CA LYS A 378 -16.85 8.93 26.15
C LYS A 378 -17.76 8.16 25.18
N GLN A 379 -18.99 7.85 25.60
CA GLN A 379 -19.96 7.14 24.77
C GLN A 379 -20.34 7.94 23.50
N ASP A 380 -20.65 9.23 23.67
CA ASP A 380 -20.97 10.15 22.58
C ASP A 380 -19.82 10.34 21.59
N LEU A 381 -18.57 10.41 22.07
CA LEU A 381 -17.38 10.51 21.22
C LEU A 381 -17.12 9.20 20.46
N ASN A 382 -17.19 8.05 21.12
CA ASN A 382 -17.03 6.75 20.46
C ASN A 382 -18.10 6.56 19.37
N ALA A 383 -19.37 6.88 19.67
CA ALA A 383 -20.47 6.83 18.71
C ALA A 383 -20.40 7.89 17.59
N ARG A 384 -19.47 8.86 17.65
CA ARG A 384 -19.12 9.74 16.52
C ARG A 384 -17.97 9.12 15.71
N TYR A 385 -16.90 8.70 16.37
CA TYR A 385 -15.76 8.04 15.71
C TYR A 385 -16.17 6.80 14.91
N GLU A 386 -17.12 5.99 15.40
CA GLU A 386 -17.64 4.84 14.64
C GLU A 386 -18.36 5.25 13.35
N LYS A 387 -19.10 6.37 13.36
CA LYS A 387 -19.78 6.91 12.17
C LYS A 387 -18.79 7.47 11.17
N ASP A 388 -17.81 8.24 11.64
CA ASP A 388 -16.76 8.81 10.79
C ASP A 388 -15.90 7.69 10.17
N LEU A 389 -15.56 6.65 10.95
CA LEU A 389 -14.86 5.46 10.45
C LEU A 389 -15.70 4.67 9.44
N ALA A 390 -17.03 4.60 9.58
CA ALA A 390 -17.89 4.00 8.57
C ALA A 390 -17.88 4.81 7.26
N ILE A 391 -18.00 6.14 7.35
CA ILE A 391 -17.97 7.05 6.20
C ILE A 391 -16.62 6.99 5.47
N GLU A 392 -15.49 6.94 6.19
CA GLU A 392 -14.17 6.79 5.56
C GLU A 392 -13.98 5.40 4.93
N ARG A 393 -14.51 4.33 5.55
CA ARG A 393 -14.52 2.98 4.94
C ARG A 393 -15.34 2.96 3.64
N GLU A 394 -16.48 3.64 3.60
CA GLU A 394 -17.29 3.77 2.37
C GLU A 394 -16.55 4.54 1.28
N LYS A 395 -15.88 5.65 1.60
CA LYS A 395 -15.02 6.39 0.66
C LYS A 395 -13.88 5.53 0.12
N ILE A 396 -13.17 4.80 0.98
CA ILE A 396 -12.10 3.88 0.59
C ILE A 396 -12.64 2.78 -0.33
N ASN A 397 -13.79 2.19 -0.01
CA ASN A 397 -14.44 1.17 -0.84
C ASN A 397 -14.87 1.72 -2.22
N ALA A 398 -15.37 2.96 -2.29
CA ALA A 398 -15.73 3.60 -3.54
C ALA A 398 -14.50 3.91 -4.41
N LEU A 399 -13.43 4.46 -3.82
CA LEU A 399 -12.16 4.69 -4.51
C LEU A 399 -11.50 3.39 -4.98
N GLY A 400 -11.59 2.31 -4.19
CA GLY A 400 -11.10 0.99 -4.56
C GLY A 400 -11.80 0.41 -5.79
N LYS A 401 -13.12 0.57 -5.91
CA LYS A 401 -13.89 0.17 -7.11
C LYS A 401 -13.44 0.95 -8.35
N LEU A 402 -13.41 2.29 -8.26
CA LEU A 402 -12.99 3.15 -9.37
C LEU A 402 -11.55 2.86 -9.82
N ALA A 403 -10.66 2.54 -8.87
CA ALA A 403 -9.28 2.14 -9.17
C ALA A 403 -9.22 0.79 -9.91
N GLU A 404 -10.01 -0.20 -9.52
CA GLU A 404 -10.02 -1.51 -10.20
C GLU A 404 -10.72 -1.46 -11.56
N GLU A 405 -11.81 -0.70 -11.70
CA GLU A 405 -12.46 -0.40 -12.98
C GLU A 405 -11.46 0.23 -13.97
N ALA A 406 -10.67 1.22 -13.53
CA ALA A 406 -9.62 1.83 -14.33
C ALA A 406 -8.48 0.87 -14.68
N ARG A 407 -8.16 -0.12 -13.83
CA ARG A 407 -7.16 -1.16 -14.13
C ARG A 407 -7.66 -2.13 -15.19
N VAL A 408 -8.91 -2.58 -15.10
CA VAL A 408 -9.54 -3.46 -16.09
C VAL A 408 -9.65 -2.77 -17.46
N GLU A 409 -10.00 -1.48 -17.51
CA GLU A 409 -9.99 -0.70 -18.76
C GLU A 409 -8.57 -0.60 -19.35
N LEU A 410 -7.56 -0.31 -18.52
CA LEU A 410 -6.16 -0.21 -18.95
C LEU A 410 -5.64 -1.55 -19.50
N GLU A 411 -6.00 -2.69 -18.88
CA GLU A 411 -5.64 -4.02 -19.38
C GLU A 411 -6.35 -4.37 -20.70
N LYS A 412 -7.63 -4.01 -20.86
CA LYS A 412 -8.32 -4.11 -22.15
C LYS A 412 -7.61 -3.27 -23.22
N LEU A 413 -7.23 -2.02 -22.92
CA LEU A 413 -6.51 -1.15 -23.85
C LEU A 413 -5.07 -1.63 -24.16
N ARG A 414 -4.45 -2.43 -23.27
CA ARG A 414 -3.19 -3.14 -23.55
C ARG A 414 -3.41 -4.28 -24.54
N THR A 415 -4.36 -5.17 -24.29
CA THR A 415 -4.65 -6.31 -25.19
C THR A 415 -5.06 -5.83 -26.59
N GLU A 416 -5.96 -4.84 -26.69
CA GLU A 416 -6.31 -4.20 -27.97
C GLU A 416 -5.10 -3.60 -28.70
N ARG A 417 -4.11 -3.05 -27.98
CA ARG A 417 -2.87 -2.50 -28.57
C ARG A 417 -1.93 -3.62 -29.03
N GLU A 418 -1.85 -4.70 -28.28
CA GLU A 418 -1.04 -5.87 -28.60
C GLU A 418 -1.58 -6.61 -29.82
N GLU A 419 -2.90 -6.81 -29.92
CA GLU A 419 -3.59 -7.30 -31.12
C GLU A 419 -3.29 -6.44 -32.36
N LYS A 420 -3.40 -5.10 -32.23
CA LYS A 420 -3.09 -4.15 -33.32
C LYS A 420 -1.62 -4.21 -33.72
N ASN A 421 -0.69 -4.35 -32.77
CA ASN A 421 0.73 -4.55 -33.05
C ASN A 421 0.99 -5.90 -33.75
N ASN A 422 0.37 -6.98 -33.31
CA ASN A 422 0.51 -8.31 -33.90
C ASN A 422 -0.02 -8.32 -35.34
N ALA A 423 -1.18 -7.71 -35.59
CA ALA A 423 -1.71 -7.53 -36.94
C ALA A 423 -0.77 -6.72 -37.85
N LEU A 424 -0.15 -5.64 -37.33
CA LEU A 424 0.87 -4.87 -38.06
C LEU A 424 2.14 -5.68 -38.35
N MET A 425 2.58 -6.55 -37.43
CA MET A 425 3.73 -7.42 -37.64
C MET A 425 3.45 -8.52 -38.67
N CYS A 426 2.26 -9.14 -38.65
CA CYS A 426 1.82 -10.06 -39.70
C CYS A 426 1.72 -9.36 -41.06
N GLY A 427 1.19 -8.13 -41.11
CA GLY A 427 1.14 -7.32 -42.32
C GLY A 427 2.52 -6.97 -42.89
N ARG A 428 3.51 -6.68 -42.03
CA ARG A 428 4.91 -6.49 -42.43
C ARG A 428 5.50 -7.77 -43.03
N GLY A 429 5.36 -8.90 -42.34
CA GLY A 429 5.86 -10.19 -42.84
C GLY A 429 5.26 -10.60 -44.18
N ALA A 430 3.98 -10.28 -44.42
CA ALA A 430 3.33 -10.49 -45.72
C ALA A 430 3.93 -9.60 -46.82
N VAL A 431 4.15 -8.30 -46.56
CA VAL A 431 4.79 -7.38 -47.51
C VAL A 431 6.26 -7.77 -47.78
N GLU A 432 6.97 -8.25 -46.77
CA GLU A 432 8.35 -8.75 -46.90
C GLU A 432 8.40 -10.03 -47.75
N ALA A 433 7.45 -10.96 -47.58
CA ALA A 433 7.32 -12.16 -48.43
C ALA A 433 6.99 -11.83 -49.90
N GLU A 434 6.09 -10.87 -50.15
CA GLU A 434 5.82 -10.37 -51.51
C GLU A 434 7.04 -9.65 -52.11
N MET A 435 7.78 -8.87 -51.32
CA MET A 435 9.01 -8.22 -51.77
C MET A 435 10.13 -9.23 -52.11
N GLU A 436 10.21 -10.33 -51.37
CA GLU A 436 11.04 -11.48 -51.75
C GLU A 436 10.58 -12.13 -53.05
N ALA A 437 9.28 -12.41 -53.21
CA ALA A 437 8.72 -13.03 -54.41
C ALA A 437 8.97 -12.18 -55.67
N LEU A 438 8.70 -10.87 -55.59
CA LEU A 438 9.02 -9.91 -56.65
C LEU A 438 10.52 -9.83 -56.92
N SER A 439 11.38 -9.95 -55.90
CA SER A 439 12.83 -9.98 -56.09
C SER A 439 13.32 -11.26 -56.75
N ARG A 440 12.74 -12.42 -56.44
CA ARG A 440 13.04 -13.70 -57.13
C ARG A 440 12.65 -13.59 -58.62
N LEU A 441 11.42 -13.15 -58.90
CA LEU A 441 10.93 -12.91 -60.27
C LEU A 441 11.78 -11.90 -61.04
N ARG A 442 12.29 -10.85 -60.39
CA ARG A 442 13.20 -9.88 -61.02
C ARG A 442 14.50 -10.55 -61.48
N HIS A 443 15.15 -11.33 -60.60
CA HIS A 443 16.38 -12.05 -60.98
C HIS A 443 16.12 -13.09 -62.10
N GLU A 444 14.99 -13.82 -62.06
CA GLU A 444 14.58 -14.72 -63.15
C GLU A 444 14.46 -13.98 -64.50
N VAL A 445 13.88 -12.78 -64.52
CA VAL A 445 13.76 -11.94 -65.72
C VAL A 445 15.12 -11.39 -66.17
N GLU A 446 15.98 -10.98 -65.23
CA GLU A 446 17.36 -10.53 -65.50
C GLU A 446 18.21 -11.66 -66.12
N GLU A 447 18.14 -12.89 -65.59
CA GLU A 447 18.79 -14.08 -66.16
C GLU A 447 18.29 -14.41 -67.58
N ARG A 448 16.97 -14.40 -67.80
CA ARG A 448 16.37 -14.63 -69.13
C ARG A 448 16.79 -13.55 -70.13
N LEU A 449 16.87 -12.29 -69.71
CA LEU A 449 17.35 -11.18 -70.53
C LEU A 449 18.84 -11.35 -70.89
N LEU A 450 19.69 -11.75 -69.94
CA LEU A 450 21.11 -12.04 -70.18
C LEU A 450 21.29 -13.21 -71.17
N SER A 451 20.49 -14.27 -71.06
CA SER A 451 20.49 -15.38 -72.03
C SER A 451 20.15 -14.88 -73.44
N LEU A 452 19.05 -14.11 -73.59
CA LEU A 452 18.64 -13.56 -74.89
C LEU A 452 19.65 -12.56 -75.47
N MET A 453 20.40 -11.85 -74.62
CA MET A 453 21.51 -11.01 -75.08
C MET A 453 22.69 -11.84 -75.62
N ASN A 454 23.03 -12.96 -74.97
CA ASN A 454 24.04 -13.89 -75.46
C ASN A 454 23.62 -14.55 -76.78
N ASP A 455 22.38 -15.06 -76.87
CA ASP A 455 21.81 -15.63 -78.10
C ASP A 455 21.85 -14.61 -79.26
N LYS A 456 21.51 -13.34 -78.98
CA LYS A 456 21.58 -12.24 -79.96
C LYS A 456 23.00 -11.98 -80.45
N ILE A 457 24.00 -12.05 -79.57
CA ILE A 457 25.42 -11.92 -79.94
C ILE A 457 25.83 -13.10 -80.82
N GLU A 458 25.51 -14.34 -80.45
CA GLU A 458 25.84 -15.53 -81.23
C GLU A 458 25.20 -15.49 -82.63
N ILE A 459 23.91 -15.15 -82.72
CA ILE A 459 23.19 -14.96 -83.99
C ILE A 459 23.84 -13.85 -84.85
N SER A 460 24.39 -12.79 -84.24
CA SER A 460 25.11 -11.76 -85.00
C SER A 460 26.43 -12.27 -85.58
N LEU A 461 27.18 -13.11 -84.85
CA LEU A 461 28.41 -13.74 -85.31
C LEU A 461 28.14 -14.79 -86.40
N GLU A 462 27.07 -15.57 -86.27
CA GLU A 462 26.59 -16.50 -87.31
C GLU A 462 26.19 -15.75 -88.58
N LYS A 463 25.43 -14.65 -88.45
CA LYS A 463 25.04 -13.78 -89.58
C LYS A 463 26.26 -13.19 -90.30
N ASP A 464 27.25 -12.71 -89.57
CA ASP A 464 28.48 -12.17 -90.15
C ASP A 464 29.30 -13.26 -90.85
N ARG A 465 29.37 -14.47 -90.28
CA ARG A 465 29.98 -15.65 -90.92
C ARG A 465 29.28 -16.01 -92.23
N ILE A 466 27.95 -16.03 -92.24
CA ILE A 466 27.13 -16.25 -93.45
C ILE A 466 27.39 -15.12 -94.48
N SER A 467 27.52 -13.86 -94.05
CA SER A 467 27.82 -12.74 -94.95
C SER A 467 29.19 -12.86 -95.65
N LYS A 468 30.19 -13.42 -94.97
CA LYS A 468 31.52 -13.70 -95.52
C LYS A 468 31.45 -14.82 -96.58
N LEU A 469 30.81 -15.94 -96.25
CA LEU A 469 30.58 -17.05 -97.18
C LEU A 469 29.79 -16.61 -98.42
N ARG A 470 28.77 -15.76 -98.25
CA ARG A 470 28.02 -15.18 -99.37
C ARG A 470 28.92 -14.33 -100.28
N LYS A 471 29.80 -13.48 -99.73
CA LYS A 471 30.79 -12.70 -100.50
C LYS A 471 31.89 -13.57 -101.15
N GLU A 472 32.11 -14.78 -100.65
CA GLU A 472 32.97 -15.80 -101.29
C GLU A 472 32.27 -16.35 -102.53
N ALA A 473 31.05 -16.87 -102.38
CA ALA A 473 30.25 -17.39 -103.48
C ALA A 473 29.92 -16.31 -104.55
N GLU A 474 29.73 -15.04 -104.16
CA GLU A 474 29.54 -13.92 -105.10
C GLU A 474 30.83 -13.63 -105.90
N ARG A 475 32.04 -13.81 -105.33
CA ARG A 475 33.30 -13.75 -106.08
C ARG A 475 33.48 -14.94 -107.02
N GLU A 476 33.17 -16.15 -106.55
CA GLU A 476 33.26 -17.37 -107.38
C GLU A 476 32.30 -17.31 -108.57
N ASN A 477 31.06 -16.83 -108.38
CA ASN A 477 30.12 -16.59 -109.47
C ASN A 477 30.64 -15.56 -110.49
N GLN A 478 31.35 -14.51 -110.05
CA GLN A 478 32.01 -13.57 -110.97
C GLN A 478 33.15 -14.22 -111.77
N VAL A 479 33.91 -15.14 -111.17
CA VAL A 479 34.95 -15.91 -111.88
C VAL A 479 34.31 -16.87 -112.89
N ILE A 480 33.24 -17.58 -112.52
CA ILE A 480 32.48 -18.46 -113.41
C ILE A 480 31.93 -17.66 -114.62
N ALA A 481 31.38 -16.46 -114.40
CA ALA A 481 30.89 -15.61 -115.48
C ALA A 481 31.99 -15.15 -116.45
N ARG A 482 33.22 -14.89 -115.96
CA ARG A 482 34.38 -14.57 -116.83
C ARG A 482 34.79 -15.78 -117.67
N LEU A 483 34.95 -16.94 -117.05
CA LEU A 483 35.30 -18.19 -117.74
C LEU A 483 34.24 -18.58 -118.79
N GLN A 484 32.95 -18.33 -118.52
CA GLN A 484 31.89 -18.50 -119.52
C GLN A 484 32.02 -17.55 -120.71
N TYR A 485 32.40 -16.29 -120.48
CA TYR A 485 32.66 -15.33 -121.57
C TYR A 485 33.88 -15.75 -122.40
N GLU A 486 34.97 -16.15 -121.75
CA GLU A 486 36.20 -16.62 -122.41
C GLU A 486 35.92 -17.85 -123.30
N LEU A 487 35.22 -18.87 -122.79
CA LEU A 487 34.80 -20.05 -123.56
C LEU A 487 33.87 -19.70 -124.74
N GLU A 488 32.99 -18.70 -124.60
CA GLU A 488 32.12 -18.26 -125.69
C GLU A 488 32.90 -17.48 -126.77
N VAL A 489 34.00 -16.80 -126.43
CA VAL A 489 34.94 -16.21 -127.40
C VAL A 489 35.74 -17.30 -128.12
N GLU A 490 36.27 -18.29 -127.41
CA GLU A 490 36.97 -19.43 -128.03
C GLU A 490 36.06 -20.21 -128.99
N ARG A 491 34.81 -20.48 -128.60
CA ARG A 491 33.83 -21.15 -129.46
C ARG A 491 33.57 -20.37 -130.76
N LYS A 492 33.54 -19.03 -130.69
CA LYS A 492 33.40 -18.16 -131.88
C LYS A 492 34.66 -18.18 -132.76
N ALA A 493 35.85 -18.15 -132.17
CA ALA A 493 37.10 -18.26 -132.92
C ALA A 493 37.19 -19.59 -133.71
N LEU A 494 36.87 -20.71 -133.06
CA LEU A 494 36.81 -22.04 -133.68
C LEU A 494 35.74 -22.11 -134.79
N SER A 495 34.60 -21.44 -134.61
CA SER A 495 33.56 -21.33 -135.65
C SER A 495 34.06 -20.59 -136.90
N MET A 496 34.79 -19.47 -136.74
CA MET A 496 35.32 -18.72 -137.88
C MET A 496 36.39 -19.51 -138.64
N ALA A 497 37.31 -20.15 -137.93
CA ALA A 497 38.37 -20.98 -138.53
C ALA A 497 37.79 -22.10 -139.40
N ARG A 498 36.69 -22.73 -138.94
CA ARG A 498 35.99 -23.76 -139.71
C ARG A 498 35.37 -23.22 -141.00
N CYS A 499 34.68 -22.08 -140.96
CA CYS A 499 34.09 -21.48 -142.17
C CYS A 499 35.14 -21.12 -143.23
N TRP A 500 36.31 -20.64 -142.80
CA TRP A 500 37.42 -20.33 -143.72
C TRP A 500 37.91 -21.57 -144.48
N ALA A 501 38.14 -22.68 -143.77
CA ALA A 501 38.52 -23.96 -144.38
C ALA A 501 37.44 -24.53 -145.33
N GLU A 502 36.15 -24.38 -144.99
CA GLU A 502 35.05 -24.82 -145.84
C GLU A 502 34.90 -24.00 -147.14
N GLU A 503 35.28 -22.72 -147.16
CA GLU A 503 35.29 -21.87 -148.38
C GLU A 503 36.52 -22.10 -149.27
N GLU A 504 37.70 -22.34 -148.69
CA GLU A 504 38.92 -22.68 -149.45
C GLU A 504 38.69 -23.96 -150.28
N ALA A 505 38.11 -24.99 -149.66
CA ALA A 505 37.73 -26.23 -150.33
C ALA A 505 36.69 -26.05 -151.45
N LYS A 506 35.84 -25.01 -151.40
CA LYS A 506 34.88 -24.68 -152.47
C LYS A 506 35.58 -24.01 -153.66
N ARG A 507 36.59 -23.17 -153.45
CA ARG A 507 37.36 -22.52 -154.53
C ARG A 507 38.18 -23.54 -155.32
N ALA A 508 38.92 -24.44 -154.66
CA ALA A 508 39.65 -25.52 -155.33
C ALA A 508 38.73 -26.40 -156.21
N ARG A 509 37.54 -26.77 -155.71
CA ARG A 509 36.54 -27.56 -156.47
C ARG A 509 35.96 -26.84 -157.70
N LYS A 510 35.95 -25.50 -157.73
CA LYS A 510 35.53 -24.74 -158.92
C LYS A 510 36.59 -24.76 -160.02
N GLN A 511 37.88 -24.64 -159.65
CA GLN A 511 38.99 -24.70 -160.60
C GLN A 511 39.08 -26.06 -161.30
N ALA A 512 38.96 -27.17 -160.55
CA ALA A 512 38.96 -28.52 -161.11
C ALA A 512 37.88 -28.73 -162.19
N ARG A 513 36.64 -28.26 -161.94
CA ARG A 513 35.53 -28.37 -162.92
C ARG A 513 35.77 -27.57 -164.20
N ALA A 514 36.39 -26.39 -164.10
CA ALA A 514 36.68 -25.56 -165.27
C ALA A 514 37.67 -26.23 -166.24
N LEU A 515 38.66 -26.96 -165.70
CA LEU A 515 39.61 -27.75 -166.50
C LEU A 515 38.94 -28.94 -167.19
N GLU A 516 38.05 -29.65 -166.49
CA GLU A 516 37.36 -30.82 -167.05
C GLU A 516 36.31 -30.44 -168.12
N GLU A 517 35.69 -29.26 -168.00
CA GLU A 517 34.86 -28.69 -169.06
C GLU A 517 35.65 -28.23 -170.29
N ALA A 518 36.88 -27.76 -170.13
CA ALA A 518 37.76 -27.45 -171.25
C ALA A 518 38.12 -28.73 -172.03
N ARG A 519 38.51 -29.80 -171.31
CA ARG A 519 38.83 -31.12 -171.90
C ARG A 519 37.70 -31.64 -172.80
N LYS A 520 36.46 -31.61 -172.31
CA LYS A 520 35.26 -32.09 -173.03
C LYS A 520 34.83 -31.22 -174.23
N ARG A 521 35.44 -30.03 -174.42
CA ARG A 521 35.21 -29.17 -175.61
C ARG A 521 36.15 -29.52 -176.77
N TRP A 522 37.39 -29.92 -176.48
CA TRP A 522 38.40 -30.23 -177.52
C TRP A 522 38.19 -31.60 -178.14
N GLU A 523 37.75 -32.57 -177.34
CA GLU A 523 37.36 -33.94 -177.71
C GLU A 523 36.27 -34.02 -178.82
N LYS A 524 35.56 -32.91 -179.09
CA LYS A 524 34.52 -32.79 -180.13
C LYS A 524 34.99 -32.29 -181.51
N TYR A 525 36.22 -31.80 -181.64
CA TYR A 525 36.70 -31.15 -182.87
C TYR A 525 37.85 -31.89 -183.57
N GLY A 526 38.02 -33.19 -183.29
CA GLY A 526 38.94 -34.05 -184.04
C GLY A 526 40.43 -33.78 -183.79
N VAL A 527 40.77 -33.11 -182.67
CA VAL A 527 42.16 -32.92 -182.25
C VAL A 527 42.53 -34.03 -181.27
N GLU A 528 43.47 -34.89 -181.68
CA GLU A 528 44.13 -35.84 -180.79
C GLU A 528 45.12 -35.07 -179.91
N VAL A 529 44.70 -34.75 -178.68
CA VAL A 529 45.53 -34.02 -177.71
C VAL A 529 46.47 -35.02 -177.04
N ILE A 530 47.59 -35.28 -177.70
CA ILE A 530 48.79 -35.79 -177.03
C ILE A 530 49.17 -34.79 -175.94
N VAL A 531 49.34 -35.28 -174.71
CA VAL A 531 50.01 -34.56 -173.63
C VAL A 531 51.35 -35.28 -173.47
N ASP A 532 52.45 -34.53 -173.63
CA ASP A 532 53.79 -35.11 -173.68
C ASP A 532 54.16 -35.85 -172.40
N GLU A 533 54.95 -36.92 -172.57
CA GLU A 533 55.29 -37.91 -171.53
C GLU A 533 56.14 -37.33 -170.37
N ASP A 534 56.74 -36.14 -170.57
CA ASP A 534 57.62 -35.44 -169.62
C ASP A 534 56.90 -34.58 -168.56
N LEU A 535 55.58 -34.71 -168.42
CA LEU A 535 54.80 -34.12 -167.30
C LEU A 535 53.99 -35.18 -166.53
N GLN A 536 54.52 -36.41 -166.48
CA GLN A 536 54.00 -37.53 -165.69
C GLN A 536 54.68 -37.69 -164.31
N ASP A 537 55.65 -36.83 -163.99
CA ASP A 537 56.09 -36.59 -162.61
C ASP A 537 55.08 -35.69 -161.85
N ASP A 538 55.09 -35.77 -160.51
CA ASP A 538 54.15 -35.10 -159.58
C ASP A 538 52.65 -35.46 -159.68
N ALA A 539 52.23 -36.19 -160.71
CA ALA A 539 51.02 -37.03 -160.65
C ALA A 539 51.26 -38.37 -159.89
N SER A 540 52.53 -38.78 -159.75
CA SER A 540 52.99 -40.05 -159.18
C SER A 540 53.62 -39.90 -157.77
N THR A 541 54.24 -38.76 -157.49
CA THR A 541 55.01 -38.45 -156.26
C THR A 541 54.18 -38.36 -154.96
N GLY A 542 52.86 -38.62 -155.02
CA GLY A 542 51.94 -38.60 -153.87
C GLY A 542 51.72 -39.95 -153.15
N LEU A 543 52.13 -41.07 -153.74
CA LEU A 543 51.76 -42.42 -153.27
C LEU A 543 52.35 -42.82 -151.89
N THR A 544 53.34 -42.07 -151.38
CA THR A 544 53.94 -42.31 -150.06
C THR A 544 53.10 -41.76 -148.88
N TRP A 545 52.07 -40.94 -149.12
CA TRP A 545 51.18 -40.43 -148.06
C TRP A 545 49.90 -41.25 -147.84
N LEU A 546 49.53 -42.15 -148.75
CA LEU A 546 48.37 -43.05 -148.55
C LEU A 546 48.61 -44.15 -147.49
N ARG A 547 49.82 -44.22 -146.91
CA ARG A 547 50.13 -44.98 -145.69
C ARG A 547 50.14 -44.13 -144.40
N ALA A 548 49.93 -42.81 -144.49
CA ALA A 548 49.93 -41.90 -143.34
C ALA A 548 48.60 -41.15 -143.13
N TRP A 549 47.60 -41.28 -144.03
CA TRP A 549 46.22 -40.88 -143.73
C TRP A 549 45.19 -41.84 -144.33
N LYS A 550 44.80 -42.87 -143.56
CA LYS A 550 43.47 -43.49 -143.70
C LYS A 550 42.47 -42.70 -142.86
N PRO A 551 41.32 -42.27 -143.41
CA PRO A 551 40.23 -41.79 -142.57
C PRO A 551 39.72 -42.97 -141.74
N PRO A 552 39.71 -42.91 -140.39
CA PRO A 552 39.11 -43.97 -139.61
C PRO A 552 37.59 -43.97 -139.84
N PRO A 553 36.89 -45.11 -139.69
CA PRO A 553 35.49 -45.11 -139.32
C PRO A 553 35.38 -44.57 -137.89
N MET A 554 35.64 -43.27 -137.73
CA MET A 554 35.74 -42.60 -136.44
C MET A 554 34.33 -42.37 -135.90
N SER A 555 33.77 -43.46 -135.35
CA SER A 555 32.47 -43.45 -134.70
C SER A 555 32.39 -42.29 -133.73
N VAL A 556 31.30 -41.51 -133.85
CA VAL A 556 31.02 -40.30 -133.07
C VAL A 556 31.22 -40.52 -131.57
N SER A 557 31.02 -41.76 -131.11
CA SER A 557 31.25 -42.24 -129.75
C SER A 557 32.61 -41.89 -129.13
N ASN A 558 33.73 -41.80 -129.85
CA ASN A 558 35.05 -41.69 -129.20
C ASN A 558 35.48 -40.24 -128.88
N ALA A 559 35.28 -39.29 -129.80
CA ALA A 559 35.42 -37.87 -129.47
C ALA A 559 34.32 -37.44 -128.47
N SER A 560 33.10 -37.99 -128.64
CA SER A 560 32.04 -37.82 -127.65
C SER A 560 32.46 -38.36 -126.29
N LYS A 561 33.10 -39.54 -126.19
CA LYS A 561 33.59 -40.10 -124.91
C LYS A 561 34.59 -39.19 -124.22
N TYR A 562 35.63 -38.71 -124.90
CA TYR A 562 36.65 -37.88 -124.22
C TYR A 562 36.07 -36.53 -123.75
N VAL A 563 35.17 -35.93 -124.54
CA VAL A 563 34.41 -34.73 -124.13
C VAL A 563 33.41 -35.07 -123.02
N GLN A 564 32.75 -36.23 -123.03
CA GLN A 564 31.84 -36.69 -121.97
C GLN A 564 32.57 -37.13 -120.69
N GLU A 565 33.83 -37.56 -120.76
CA GLU A 565 34.68 -37.81 -119.59
C GLU A 565 35.13 -36.50 -118.97
N ILE A 566 35.58 -35.52 -119.76
CA ILE A 566 35.94 -34.19 -119.24
C ILE A 566 34.70 -33.46 -118.70
N HIS A 567 33.61 -33.41 -119.47
CA HIS A 567 32.32 -32.85 -119.06
C HIS A 567 31.72 -33.61 -117.87
N GLY A 568 31.85 -34.94 -117.83
CA GLY A 568 31.41 -35.78 -116.71
C GLY A 568 32.28 -35.61 -115.46
N THR A 569 33.57 -35.36 -115.60
CA THR A 569 34.49 -35.05 -114.50
C THR A 569 34.23 -33.64 -113.96
N ILE A 570 34.01 -32.66 -114.84
CA ILE A 570 33.62 -31.30 -114.46
C ILE A 570 32.24 -31.30 -113.78
N ILE A 571 31.22 -31.96 -114.36
CA ILE A 571 29.88 -32.05 -113.77
C ILE A 571 29.88 -32.86 -112.48
N SER A 572 30.65 -33.94 -112.34
CA SER A 572 30.71 -34.69 -111.08
C SER A 572 31.47 -33.94 -109.99
N LYS A 573 32.53 -33.20 -110.33
CA LYS A 573 33.26 -32.34 -109.38
C LYS A 573 32.44 -31.12 -108.98
N ALA A 574 31.73 -30.49 -109.93
CA ALA A 574 30.76 -29.43 -109.66
C ALA A 574 29.57 -29.94 -108.83
N ARG A 575 28.99 -31.11 -109.15
CA ARG A 575 27.94 -31.75 -108.33
C ARG A 575 28.43 -32.10 -106.93
N LYS A 576 29.67 -32.57 -106.75
CA LYS A 576 30.22 -32.78 -105.40
C LYS A 576 30.29 -31.46 -104.63
N SER A 577 30.92 -30.42 -105.20
CA SER A 577 31.03 -29.11 -104.54
C SER A 577 29.65 -28.47 -104.27
N VAL A 578 28.69 -28.58 -105.19
CA VAL A 578 27.31 -28.09 -105.01
C VAL A 578 26.54 -28.93 -103.99
N ASN A 579 26.72 -30.25 -103.94
CA ASN A 579 26.11 -31.09 -102.90
C ASN A 579 26.72 -30.80 -101.53
N GLU A 580 28.04 -30.65 -101.43
CA GLU A 580 28.74 -30.25 -100.20
C GLU A 580 28.25 -28.86 -99.73
N LEU A 581 28.08 -27.90 -100.63
CA LEU A 581 27.47 -26.60 -100.32
C LEU A 581 25.99 -26.74 -99.91
N CYS A 582 25.19 -27.56 -100.57
CA CYS A 582 23.79 -27.79 -100.24
C CYS A 582 23.61 -28.51 -98.89
N GLU A 583 24.44 -29.49 -98.55
CA GLU A 583 24.41 -30.17 -97.25
C GLU A 583 24.86 -29.23 -96.13
N ASN A 584 25.94 -28.47 -96.33
CA ASN A 584 26.38 -27.46 -95.36
C ASN A 584 25.33 -26.34 -95.17
N ALA A 585 24.70 -25.85 -96.26
CA ALA A 585 23.62 -24.86 -96.19
C ALA A 585 22.34 -25.43 -95.57
N SER A 586 22.03 -26.71 -95.79
CA SER A 586 20.90 -27.39 -95.13
C SER A 586 21.16 -27.55 -93.63
N GLY A 587 22.36 -27.99 -93.23
CA GLY A 587 22.77 -28.09 -91.83
C GLY A 587 22.72 -26.73 -91.11
N LEU A 588 23.23 -25.67 -91.73
CA LEU A 588 23.20 -24.31 -91.18
C LEU A 588 21.79 -23.71 -91.14
N SER A 589 20.96 -23.89 -92.17
CA SER A 589 19.58 -23.37 -92.16
C SER A 589 18.69 -24.14 -91.17
N LEU A 590 18.97 -25.43 -90.94
CA LEU A 590 18.34 -26.21 -89.87
C LEU A 590 18.82 -25.79 -88.48
N SER A 591 20.12 -25.57 -88.25
CA SER A 591 20.63 -25.16 -86.93
C SER A 591 20.16 -23.75 -86.55
N VAL A 592 20.33 -22.76 -87.43
CA VAL A 592 19.87 -21.38 -87.24
C VAL A 592 18.33 -21.35 -87.14
N GLY A 593 17.62 -22.08 -88.00
CA GLY A 593 16.17 -22.17 -87.98
C GLY A 593 15.61 -22.84 -86.72
N HIS A 594 16.31 -23.83 -86.15
CA HIS A 594 15.93 -24.47 -84.89
C HIS A 594 16.28 -23.61 -83.68
N ARG A 595 17.42 -22.92 -83.68
CA ARG A 595 17.81 -21.94 -82.65
C ARG A 595 16.82 -20.78 -82.58
N ALA A 596 16.50 -20.17 -83.73
CA ALA A 596 15.50 -19.11 -83.83
C ALA A 596 14.07 -19.57 -83.45
N ARG A 597 13.69 -20.81 -83.77
CA ARG A 597 12.39 -21.36 -83.32
C ARG A 597 12.34 -21.64 -81.82
N ARG A 598 13.45 -22.03 -81.19
CA ARG A 598 13.54 -22.16 -79.73
C ARG A 598 13.40 -20.80 -79.05
N THR A 599 14.23 -19.81 -79.40
CA THR A 599 14.17 -18.48 -78.74
C THR A 599 12.83 -17.77 -78.93
N VAL A 600 12.13 -17.95 -80.07
CA VAL A 600 10.75 -17.46 -80.27
C VAL A 600 9.72 -18.26 -79.46
N GLY A 601 9.94 -19.55 -79.21
CA GLY A 601 9.14 -20.37 -78.29
C GLY A 601 9.32 -19.90 -76.83
N ASP A 602 10.55 -19.81 -76.36
CA ASP A 602 10.91 -19.40 -75.00
C ASP A 602 10.38 -17.98 -74.68
N CYS A 603 10.48 -17.05 -75.64
CA CYS A 603 9.89 -15.70 -75.52
C CYS A 603 8.35 -15.73 -75.41
N ARG A 604 7.68 -16.65 -76.12
CA ARG A 604 6.22 -16.80 -76.06
C ARG A 604 5.76 -17.40 -74.74
N GLU A 605 6.43 -18.45 -74.27
CA GLU A 605 6.09 -19.12 -73.02
C GLU A 605 6.30 -18.19 -71.82
N GLY A 606 7.41 -17.46 -71.78
CA GLY A 606 7.64 -16.43 -70.75
C GLY A 606 6.57 -15.32 -70.76
N LEU A 607 6.13 -14.88 -71.95
CA LEU A 607 5.06 -13.88 -72.07
C LEU A 607 3.72 -14.41 -71.54
N GLU A 608 3.37 -15.65 -71.86
CA GLU A 608 2.11 -16.27 -71.45
C GLU A 608 2.08 -16.58 -69.93
N ILE A 609 3.22 -16.95 -69.33
CA ILE A 609 3.39 -17.11 -67.87
C ILE A 609 3.21 -15.77 -67.14
N MET A 610 3.86 -14.69 -67.61
CA MET A 610 3.66 -13.35 -67.04
C MET A 610 2.18 -12.91 -67.15
N LYS A 611 1.56 -13.16 -68.31
CA LYS A 611 0.16 -12.83 -68.60
C LYS A 611 -0.85 -13.63 -67.77
N GLN A 612 -0.52 -14.85 -67.32
CA GLN A 612 -1.31 -15.57 -66.32
C GLN A 612 -1.13 -15.00 -64.92
N LYS A 613 0.11 -14.72 -64.49
CA LYS A 613 0.41 -14.14 -63.17
C LYS A 613 -0.13 -12.72 -62.96
N PHE A 614 -0.45 -11.98 -64.03
CA PHE A 614 -1.14 -10.69 -64.00
C PHE A 614 -2.67 -10.78 -64.25
N LYS A 615 -3.25 -11.98 -64.25
CA LYS A 615 -4.70 -12.21 -64.41
C LYS A 615 -5.37 -12.97 -63.26
N SER A 616 -4.58 -13.41 -62.29
CA SER A 616 -5.01 -13.78 -60.94
C SER A 616 -4.71 -12.65 -59.97
#